data_AF-A0A1G5R3G1-F1
#
_entry.id   AF-A0A1G5R3G1-F1
#
_cell.length_a   1.000
_cell.length_b   1.000
_cell.length_c   1.000
_cell.angle_alpha   90.00
_cell.angle_beta   90.00
_cell.angle_gamma   90.00
#
_symmetry.space_group_name_H-M   'P 1'
#
loop_
_entity.id
_entity.type
_entity.pdbx_description
1 polymer ?
#
loop_
_entity_poly.entity_id
_entity_poly.type
_entity_poly.pdbx_seq_one_letter_code
_entity_poly.pdbx_strand_id
1 'polypeptide(L)'
;MQGKKNIATGFLFLAAFMAYGFILIYLRDFAPGKAQWIADYAVGKHFESRLAHVHGNLFAFINVVVGYLLLRLPIRAFSAKWISWLALAGMLMPLGILAEVVLGVPPVLVLVGGIAMVLAMVWFGVVAATMQPVGAGGRS
;
A
#
# COMPACT_ATOMS: atom_id res chain seq x y z
N MET A 1 -2.83 -2.25 -19.99
CA MET A 1 -1.62 -1.73 -19.33
C MET A 1 -1.79 -1.50 -17.82
N GLN A 2 -2.58 -2.32 -17.12
CA GLN A 2 -2.89 -2.03 -15.71
C GLN A 2 -1.71 -2.31 -14.78
N GLY A 3 -1.03 -3.44 -14.95
CA GLY A 3 0.12 -3.78 -14.09
C GLY A 3 1.28 -2.78 -14.15
N LYS A 4 1.55 -2.15 -15.30
CA LYS A 4 2.58 -1.10 -15.42
C LYS A 4 2.27 0.12 -14.53
N LYS A 5 0.99 0.50 -14.41
CA LYS A 5 0.57 1.61 -13.55
C LYS A 5 0.81 1.28 -12.08
N ASN A 6 0.42 0.09 -11.62
CA ASN A 6 0.68 -0.35 -10.26
C ASN A 6 2.18 -0.39 -9.93
N ILE A 7 3.02 -0.87 -10.85
CA ILE A 7 4.48 -0.87 -10.65
C ILE A 7 5.02 0.54 -10.50
N ALA A 8 4.70 1.44 -11.44
CA ALA A 8 5.19 2.81 -11.41
C ALA A 8 4.73 3.55 -10.15
N THR A 9 3.43 3.50 -9.84
CA THR A 9 2.88 4.10 -8.63
C THR A 9 3.48 3.48 -7.38
N GLY A 10 3.61 2.15 -7.34
CA GLY A 10 4.23 1.42 -6.23
C GLY A 10 5.65 1.91 -5.95
N PHE A 11 6.51 2.01 -6.96
CA PHE A 11 7.87 2.54 -6.75
C PHE A 11 7.91 4.00 -6.31
N LEU A 12 7.06 4.86 -6.90
CA LEU A 12 7.02 6.28 -6.52
C LEU A 12 6.57 6.47 -5.07
N PHE A 13 5.53 5.77 -4.65
CA PHE A 13 5.07 5.81 -3.26
C PHE A 13 6.05 5.15 -2.29
N LEU A 14 6.71 4.06 -2.71
CA LEU A 14 7.75 3.42 -1.90
C LEU A 14 8.89 4.41 -1.63
N ALA A 15 9.37 5.11 -2.67
CA ALA A 15 10.38 6.15 -2.51
C ALA A 15 9.92 7.27 -1.56
N ALA A 16 8.68 7.74 -1.71
CA ALA A 16 8.12 8.78 -0.85
C ALA A 16 8.01 8.33 0.62
N PHE A 17 7.51 7.12 0.89
CA PHE A 17 7.38 6.62 2.27
C PHE A 17 8.72 6.19 2.88
N MET A 18 9.71 5.79 2.08
CA MET A 18 11.09 5.62 2.54
C MET A 18 11.70 6.96 2.96
N ALA A 19 11.55 8.01 2.14
CA ALA A 19 11.99 9.36 2.48
C ALA A 19 11.31 9.87 3.76
N TYR A 20 10.00 9.61 3.89
CA TYR A 20 9.27 9.91 5.11
C TYR A 20 9.82 9.15 6.33
N GLY A 21 10.25 7.90 6.16
CA GLY A 21 10.94 7.14 7.21
C GLY A 21 12.22 7.83 7.72
N PHE A 22 13.03 8.37 6.81
CA PHE A 22 14.21 9.16 7.20
C PHE A 22 13.83 10.43 7.97
N ILE A 23 12.72 11.09 7.61
CA ILE A 23 12.19 12.23 8.37
C ILE A 23 11.80 11.80 9.79
N LEU A 24 11.12 10.66 9.96
CA LEU A 24 10.74 10.17 11.28
C LEU A 24 11.95 9.83 12.15
N ILE A 25 12.98 9.23 11.57
CA ILE A 25 14.27 9.00 12.25
C ILE A 25 14.87 10.35 12.69
N TYR A 26 14.90 11.34 11.80
CA TYR A 26 15.41 12.67 12.13
C TYR A 26 14.68 13.30 13.31
N LEU A 27 13.34 13.29 13.30
CA LEU A 27 12.50 13.89 14.34
C LEU A 27 12.67 13.20 15.69
N ARG A 28 12.82 11.88 15.71
CA ARG A 28 13.03 11.10 16.93
C ARG A 28 14.45 11.24 17.50
N ASP A 29 15.48 11.25 16.67
CA ASP A 29 16.86 11.06 17.15
C ASP A 29 17.71 12.34 17.15
N PHE A 30 17.40 13.28 16.25
CA PHE A 30 18.29 14.41 15.95
C PHE A 30 17.63 15.80 16.11
N ALA A 31 16.31 15.91 15.95
CA ALA A 31 15.64 17.20 15.98
C ALA A 31 15.68 17.88 17.37
N PRO A 32 15.73 19.23 17.42
CA PRO A 32 15.38 19.96 18.62
C PRO A 32 13.97 19.57 19.10
N GLY A 33 13.80 19.28 20.38
CA GLY A 33 12.50 18.83 20.93
C GLY A 33 12.21 17.33 20.78
N LYS A 34 13.20 16.50 20.39
CA LYS A 34 13.05 15.04 20.25
C LYS A 34 12.50 14.30 21.48
N ALA A 35 12.67 14.86 22.68
CA ALA A 35 12.15 14.26 23.92
C ALA A 35 10.63 14.04 23.86
N GLN A 36 9.88 14.98 23.27
CA GLN A 36 8.44 14.85 23.07
C GLN A 36 8.12 13.77 22.04
N TRP A 37 8.85 13.74 20.91
CA TRP A 37 8.70 12.68 19.90
C TRP A 37 8.96 11.29 20.50
N ILE A 38 9.95 11.15 21.37
CA ILE A 38 10.22 9.89 22.06
C ILE A 38 9.08 9.53 23.03
N ALA A 39 8.53 10.49 23.76
CA ALA A 39 7.41 10.28 24.68
C ALA A 39 6.14 9.82 23.93
N ASP A 40 5.88 10.38 22.74
CA ASP A 40 4.73 10.06 21.89
C ASP A 40 4.93 8.77 21.06
N TYR A 41 5.94 7.95 21.36
CA TYR A 41 6.27 6.79 20.52
C TYR A 41 5.12 5.78 20.34
N ALA A 42 4.35 5.55 21.40
CA ALA A 42 3.24 4.60 21.44
C ALA A 42 1.85 5.25 21.33
N VAL A 43 1.76 6.58 21.40
CA VAL A 43 0.51 7.33 21.42
C VAL A 43 0.64 8.65 20.67
N GLY A 44 -0.45 9.14 20.06
CA GLY A 44 -0.45 10.44 19.39
C GLY A 44 0.34 10.45 18.07
N LYS A 45 0.86 11.64 17.70
CA LYS A 45 1.31 11.92 16.33
C LYS A 45 2.49 11.08 15.88
N HIS A 46 3.45 10.75 16.75
CA HIS A 46 4.57 9.92 16.35
C HIS A 46 4.12 8.48 16.07
N PHE A 47 3.24 7.91 16.90
CA PHE A 47 2.63 6.62 16.64
C PHE A 47 1.88 6.57 15.29
N GLU A 48 0.98 7.53 15.05
CA GLU A 48 0.20 7.59 13.80
C GLU A 48 1.09 7.81 12.56
N SER A 49 2.10 8.67 12.67
CA SER A 49 3.10 8.89 11.62
C SER A 49 3.84 7.60 11.26
N ARG A 50 4.18 6.78 12.25
CA ARG A 50 4.81 5.47 12.02
C ARG A 50 3.85 4.51 11.31
N LEU A 51 2.55 4.52 11.65
CA LEU A 51 1.56 3.73 10.93
C LEU A 51 1.49 4.12 9.46
N ALA A 52 1.45 5.42 9.15
CA ALA A 52 1.48 5.91 7.78
C ALA A 52 2.74 5.44 7.03
N HIS A 53 3.91 5.53 7.66
CA HIS A 53 5.17 5.08 7.07
C HIS A 53 5.18 3.58 6.77
N VAL A 54 4.82 2.74 7.74
CA VAL A 54 4.88 1.28 7.59
C VAL A 54 3.84 0.80 6.58
N HIS A 55 2.58 1.23 6.71
CA HIS A 55 1.53 0.86 5.77
C HIS A 55 1.78 1.45 4.38
N GLY A 56 2.33 2.66 4.30
CA GLY A 56 2.73 3.29 3.05
C GLY A 56 3.74 2.46 2.27
N ASN A 57 4.83 2.04 2.91
CA ASN A 57 5.82 1.17 2.28
C ASN A 57 5.26 -0.21 1.92
N LEU A 58 4.50 -0.83 2.82
CA LEU A 58 3.92 -2.14 2.57
C LEU A 58 2.94 -2.11 1.38
N PHE A 59 2.02 -1.14 1.34
CA PHE A 59 1.02 -1.03 0.27
C PHE A 59 1.65 -0.63 -1.06
N ALA A 60 2.71 0.19 -1.03
CA ALA A 60 3.50 0.52 -2.20
C ALA A 60 4.20 -0.73 -2.77
N PHE A 61 4.84 -1.54 -1.91
CA PHE A 61 5.46 -2.80 -2.31
C PHE A 61 4.44 -3.81 -2.84
N ILE A 62 3.29 -3.94 -2.18
CA ILE A 62 2.17 -4.76 -2.67
C ILE A 62 1.75 -4.30 -4.06
N ASN A 63 1.67 -2.99 -4.34
CA ASN A 63 1.35 -2.50 -5.68
C ASN A 63 2.41 -2.88 -6.72
N VAL A 64 3.70 -2.88 -6.38
CA VAL A 64 4.75 -3.38 -7.27
C VAL A 64 4.52 -4.87 -7.58
N VAL A 65 4.28 -5.69 -6.56
CA VAL A 65 4.05 -7.13 -6.71
C VAL A 65 2.77 -7.42 -7.50
N VAL A 66 1.64 -6.80 -7.14
CA VAL A 66 0.37 -6.90 -7.87
C VAL A 66 0.59 -6.52 -9.32
N GLY A 67 1.25 -5.40 -9.58
CA GLY A 67 1.50 -4.94 -10.93
C GLY A 67 2.34 -5.93 -11.74
N TYR A 68 3.38 -6.51 -11.13
CA TYR A 68 4.18 -7.56 -11.75
C TYR A 68 3.35 -8.82 -12.04
N LEU A 69 2.58 -9.31 -11.06
CA LEU A 69 1.75 -10.52 -11.23
C LEU A 69 0.65 -10.32 -12.27
N LEU A 70 0.02 -9.14 -12.35
CA LEU A 70 -0.94 -8.81 -13.40
C LEU A 70 -0.35 -8.80 -14.81
N LEU A 71 0.98 -8.64 -14.94
CA LEU A 71 1.68 -8.73 -16.24
C LEU A 71 2.13 -10.15 -16.57
N ARG A 72 2.25 -11.04 -15.58
CA ARG A 72 2.84 -12.37 -15.74
C ARG A 72 1.81 -13.50 -15.68
N LEU A 73 0.70 -13.31 -15.00
CA LEU A 73 -0.35 -14.32 -14.86
C LEU A 73 -1.45 -14.11 -15.90
N PRO A 74 -2.06 -15.19 -16.43
CA PRO A 74 -3.14 -15.11 -17.40
C PRO A 74 -4.49 -14.73 -16.75
N ILE A 75 -4.52 -13.61 -16.04
CA ILE A 75 -5.72 -13.12 -15.35
C ILE A 75 -6.68 -12.47 -16.35
N ARG A 76 -7.96 -12.82 -16.27
CA ARG A 76 -9.02 -12.23 -17.11
C ARG A 76 -8.99 -10.70 -17.00
N ALA A 77 -9.14 -10.01 -18.13
CA ALA A 77 -8.99 -8.55 -18.23
C ALA A 77 -9.87 -7.77 -17.23
N PHE A 78 -11.10 -8.25 -16.98
CA PHE A 78 -12.01 -7.67 -15.99
C PHE A 78 -11.42 -7.71 -14.57
N SER A 79 -11.02 -8.89 -14.10
CA SER A 79 -10.39 -9.07 -12.79
C SER A 79 -9.10 -8.27 -12.70
N ALA A 80 -8.25 -8.33 -13.72
CA ALA A 80 -6.99 -7.59 -13.75
C ALA A 80 -7.19 -6.07 -13.61
N LYS A 81 -8.24 -5.51 -14.25
CA LYS A 81 -8.59 -4.10 -14.12
C LYS A 81 -9.02 -3.75 -12.70
N TRP A 82 -9.96 -4.47 -12.12
CA TRP A 82 -10.52 -4.11 -10.81
C TRP A 82 -9.55 -4.36 -9.66
N ILE A 83 -8.81 -5.47 -9.70
CA ILE A 83 -7.72 -5.72 -8.75
C ILE A 83 -6.68 -4.60 -8.78
N SER A 84 -6.26 -4.17 -9.98
CA SER A 84 -5.33 -3.05 -10.15
C SER A 84 -5.86 -1.76 -9.52
N TRP A 85 -7.11 -1.40 -9.81
CA TRP A 85 -7.73 -0.19 -9.27
C TRP A 85 -7.95 -0.24 -7.77
N LEU A 86 -8.38 -1.37 -7.22
CA LEU A 86 -8.55 -1.55 -5.78
C LEU A 86 -7.21 -1.47 -5.04
N ALA A 87 -6.15 -2.09 -5.57
CA ALA A 87 -4.82 -2.01 -4.98
C ALA A 87 -4.26 -0.57 -4.99
N LEU A 88 -4.52 0.19 -6.07
CA LEU A 88 -4.15 1.62 -6.14
C LEU A 88 -4.99 2.47 -5.17
N ALA A 89 -6.30 2.25 -5.11
CA ALA A 89 -7.18 2.91 -4.16
C ALA A 89 -6.79 2.58 -2.70
N GLY A 90 -6.19 1.41 -2.47
CA GLY A 90 -5.60 1.05 -1.18
C GLY A 90 -4.58 2.05 -0.66
N MET A 91 -3.85 2.76 -1.54
CA MET A 91 -2.91 3.82 -1.16
C MET A 91 -3.59 5.02 -0.49
N LEU A 92 -4.91 5.15 -0.56
CA LEU A 92 -5.65 6.16 0.19
C LEU A 92 -5.52 5.97 1.71
N MET A 93 -5.24 4.75 2.19
CA MET A 93 -5.11 4.49 3.62
C MET A 93 -3.91 5.22 4.24
N PRO A 94 -2.67 4.98 3.79
CA PRO A 94 -1.50 5.66 4.37
C PRO A 94 -1.52 7.17 4.06
N LEU A 95 -2.10 7.60 2.93
CA LEU A 95 -2.34 9.02 2.67
C LEU A 95 -3.37 9.63 3.63
N GLY A 96 -4.42 8.89 3.97
CA GLY A 96 -5.45 9.29 4.92
C GLY A 96 -4.88 9.47 6.32
N ILE A 97 -4.00 8.58 6.76
CA ILE A 97 -3.30 8.73 8.06
C ILE A 97 -2.46 10.01 8.06
N LEU A 98 -1.69 10.28 6.99
CA LEU A 98 -0.93 11.54 6.90
C LEU A 98 -1.86 12.77 6.94
N ALA A 99 -3.00 12.71 6.24
CA ALA A 99 -3.97 13.79 6.23
C ALA A 99 -4.60 14.03 7.62
N GLU A 100 -4.92 12.96 8.35
CA GLU A 100 -5.41 13.05 9.74
C GLU A 100 -4.36 13.68 10.66
N VAL A 101 -3.12 13.18 10.62
CA VAL A 101 -2.01 13.68 11.47
C VAL A 101 -1.68 15.16 11.21
N VAL A 102 -1.68 15.57 9.94
CA VAL A 102 -1.23 16.91 9.51
C VAL A 102 -2.38 17.92 9.51
N LEU A 103 -3.58 17.51 9.09
CA LEU A 103 -4.71 18.40 8.81
C LEU A 103 -5.92 18.15 9.73
N GLY A 104 -5.91 17.10 10.55
CA GLY A 104 -7.05 16.75 11.41
C GLY A 104 -8.29 16.28 10.65
N VAL A 105 -8.11 15.80 9.41
CA VAL A 105 -9.21 15.34 8.55
C VAL A 105 -9.76 14.01 9.09
N PRO A 106 -11.09 13.77 9.06
CA PRO A 106 -11.67 12.51 9.50
C PRO A 106 -11.08 11.27 8.80
N PRO A 107 -11.01 10.11 9.47
CA PRO A 107 -10.31 8.91 8.98
C PRO A 107 -11.05 8.15 7.86
N VAL A 108 -11.93 8.82 7.11
CA VAL A 108 -12.72 8.21 6.03
C VAL A 108 -11.80 7.65 4.94
N LEU A 109 -10.73 8.36 4.59
CA LEU A 109 -9.74 7.88 3.61
C LEU A 109 -8.99 6.66 4.10
N VAL A 110 -8.72 6.58 5.42
CA VAL A 110 -8.07 5.43 6.07
C VAL A 110 -8.93 4.18 5.87
N LEU A 111 -10.23 4.28 6.19
CA LEU A 111 -11.18 3.18 6.07
C LEU A 111 -11.39 2.75 4.62
N VAL A 112 -11.63 3.71 3.71
CA VAL A 112 -11.85 3.43 2.29
C VAL A 112 -10.62 2.74 1.68
N GLY A 113 -9.42 3.24 1.94
CA GLY A 113 -8.19 2.63 1.44
C GLY A 113 -7.95 1.24 2.06
N GLY A 114 -8.17 1.08 3.36
CA GLY A 114 -8.00 -0.21 4.04
C GLY A 114 -8.91 -1.29 3.45
N ILE A 115 -10.20 -0.98 3.30
CA ILE A 115 -11.18 -1.88 2.70
C ILE A 115 -10.80 -2.19 1.25
N ALA A 116 -10.41 -1.18 0.46
CA ALA A 116 -10.01 -1.39 -0.93
C ALA A 116 -8.81 -2.34 -1.06
N MET A 117 -7.79 -2.18 -0.21
CA MET A 117 -6.62 -3.06 -0.23
C MET A 117 -6.99 -4.50 0.17
N VAL A 118 -7.81 -4.67 1.21
CA VAL A 118 -8.28 -6.01 1.62
C VAL A 118 -9.06 -6.69 0.49
N LEU A 119 -10.00 -5.98 -0.14
CA LEU A 119 -10.76 -6.50 -1.27
C LEU A 119 -9.86 -6.84 -2.46
N ALA A 120 -8.85 -6.02 -2.75
CA ALA A 120 -7.87 -6.32 -3.79
C ALA A 120 -7.13 -7.63 -3.52
N MET A 121 -6.64 -7.83 -2.28
CA MET A 121 -5.88 -9.02 -1.90
C MET A 121 -6.74 -10.28 -1.90
N VAL A 122 -7.96 -10.21 -1.35
CA VAL A 122 -8.90 -11.33 -1.35
C VAL A 122 -9.26 -11.71 -2.79
N TRP A 123 -9.60 -10.74 -3.64
CA TRP A 123 -9.94 -11.02 -5.03
C TRP A 123 -8.75 -11.60 -5.80
N PHE A 124 -7.56 -11.02 -5.65
CA PHE A 124 -6.35 -11.58 -6.27
C PHE A 124 -6.13 -13.02 -5.81
N GLY A 125 -6.20 -13.29 -4.51
CA GLY A 125 -6.01 -14.62 -3.93
C GLY A 125 -6.98 -15.67 -4.51
N VAL A 126 -8.26 -15.35 -4.60
CA VAL A 126 -9.27 -16.23 -5.20
C VAL A 126 -8.99 -16.50 -6.68
N VAL A 127 -8.62 -15.46 -7.44
CA VAL A 127 -8.28 -15.61 -8.86
C VAL A 127 -7.02 -16.46 -9.00
N ALA A 128 -6.00 -16.26 -8.16
CA ALA A 128 -4.78 -17.06 -8.17
C ALA A 128 -5.03 -18.54 -7.85
N ALA A 129 -5.86 -18.83 -6.84
CA ALA A 129 -6.19 -20.20 -6.45
C ALA A 129 -7.03 -20.97 -7.47
N THR A 130 -7.82 -20.26 -8.29
CA THR A 130 -8.70 -20.85 -9.32
C THR A 130 -8.04 -20.96 -10.70
N MET A 131 -6.82 -20.44 -10.88
CA MET A 131 -6.08 -20.58 -12.12
C MET A 131 -5.60 -22.03 -12.31
N GLN A 132 -5.83 -22.58 -13.49
CA GLN A 132 -5.28 -23.89 -13.85
C GLN A 132 -3.75 -23.80 -13.98
N PRO A 133 -2.99 -24.82 -13.55
CA PRO A 133 -1.55 -24.86 -13.75
C PRO A 133 -1.21 -24.72 -15.24
N VAL A 134 -0.28 -23.82 -15.55
CA VAL A 134 0.28 -23.71 -16.89
C VAL A 134 0.97 -25.03 -17.22
N GLY A 135 0.35 -25.85 -18.07
CA GLY A 135 0.87 -27.17 -18.49
C GLY A 135 -0.12 -28.34 -18.43
N ALA A 136 -1.31 -28.18 -17.84
CA ALA A 136 -2.28 -29.29 -17.72
C ALA A 136 -3.10 -29.57 -19.01
N GLY A 137 -3.00 -28.72 -20.03
CA GLY A 137 -3.79 -28.81 -21.27
C GLY A 137 -3.11 -29.52 -22.45
N GLY A 138 -2.05 -30.29 -22.20
CA GLY A 138 -1.25 -30.95 -23.24
C GLY A 138 -1.36 -32.47 -23.26
N ARG A 139 -2.56 -33.06 -23.06
CA ARG A 139 -2.85 -34.47 -23.38
C ARG A 139 -4.34 -34.66 -23.67
N SER A 140 -4.71 -34.66 -24.95
CA SER A 140 -5.48 -35.68 -25.67
C SER A 140 -5.81 -35.17 -27.07
#